data_AF-A0AAU7CBR9-F1
#
_entry.id   AF-A0AAU7CBR9-F1
#
_cell.length_a   1.000
_cell.length_b   1.000
_cell.length_c   1.000
_cell.angle_alpha   90.00
_cell.angle_beta   90.00
_cell.angle_gamma   90.00
#
_symmetry.space_group_name_H-M   'P 1'
#
loop_
_entity.id
_entity.type
_entity.pdbx_description
1 polymer ?
#
loop_
_entity_poly.entity_id
_entity_poly.type
_entity_poly.pdbx_seq_one_letter_code
_entity_poly.pdbx_strand_id
1 'polypeptide(L)'
;MPEFLKVINMKGFDVHRTPRWQMVPFLGLRYIALRGGTGMTVSSSKPWIVAVKEVTQADLPAGEWGHERTPLLPTDRVFCLLGVWKGDALIQATGSGGPVNLEVDVKLRKTIRVTFTFIEDSAGHKTIRVPADAAGWLKKVNYIFTNQANIEVLSRFSRWKTVGKDLGSVITTLENAPGEEVDIYPLGDTGADFNVFLVWEVEITDNAGNDTGFTDGTNILLDDKGAKDIAESLAHELGHAMSLSDQYTIQRELMYGYDDKRGIHLAKAHVNDVNRL
;
A
#
# COMPACT_ATOMS: atom_id res chain seq x y z
N MET A 1 -23.28 -15.41 -15.05
CA MET A 1 -22.34 -15.09 -16.15
C MET A 1 -20.94 -15.38 -15.66
N PRO A 2 -19.99 -15.81 -16.52
CA PRO A 2 -18.64 -16.09 -16.08
C PRO A 2 -17.93 -14.83 -15.57
N GLU A 3 -17.15 -14.93 -14.50
CA GLU A 3 -16.38 -13.80 -13.95
C GLU A 3 -15.12 -14.24 -13.22
N PHE A 4 -14.07 -13.41 -13.27
CA PHE A 4 -12.85 -13.62 -12.49
C PHE A 4 -12.96 -12.99 -11.10
N LEU A 5 -12.60 -13.74 -10.06
CA LEU A 5 -12.66 -13.35 -8.66
C LEU A 5 -11.26 -13.45 -8.02
N LYS A 6 -11.00 -12.60 -7.03
CA LYS A 6 -9.87 -12.83 -6.10
C LYS A 6 -10.09 -14.11 -5.31
N VAL A 7 -9.01 -14.85 -5.06
CA VAL A 7 -9.03 -16.00 -4.14
C VAL A 7 -8.57 -15.59 -2.75
N ILE A 8 -7.58 -14.69 -2.66
CA ILE A 8 -6.95 -14.27 -1.41
C ILE A 8 -7.09 -12.75 -1.27
N ASN A 9 -7.56 -12.29 -0.11
CA ASN A 9 -7.66 -10.87 0.19
C ASN A 9 -6.28 -10.20 0.26
N MET A 10 -6.25 -8.91 -0.07
CA MET A 10 -5.06 -8.07 0.05
C MET A 10 -3.87 -8.50 -0.83
N LYS A 11 -4.11 -9.23 -1.93
CA LYS A 11 -3.06 -9.67 -2.86
C LYS A 11 -3.10 -8.91 -4.20
N GLY A 12 -3.52 -7.65 -4.22
CA GLY A 12 -3.45 -6.76 -5.39
C GLY A 12 -4.51 -7.01 -6.46
N PHE A 13 -5.74 -7.35 -6.06
CA PHE A 13 -6.88 -7.51 -6.97
C PHE A 13 -7.79 -6.30 -6.91
N ASP A 14 -8.09 -5.72 -8.08
CA ASP A 14 -9.00 -4.59 -8.22
C ASP A 14 -10.28 -5.04 -8.94
N VAL A 15 -11.35 -5.17 -8.16
CA VAL A 15 -12.68 -5.62 -8.62
C VAL A 15 -13.45 -4.53 -9.36
N HIS A 16 -13.07 -3.26 -9.19
CA HIS A 16 -13.81 -2.11 -9.72
C HIS A 16 -13.34 -1.69 -11.11
N ARG A 17 -12.25 -2.28 -11.61
CA ARG A 17 -11.80 -2.10 -12.99
C ARG A 17 -12.62 -2.97 -13.94
N THR A 18 -12.79 -2.46 -15.17
CA THR A 18 -13.36 -3.21 -16.30
C THR A 18 -12.37 -3.18 -17.47
N PRO A 19 -11.77 -4.33 -17.86
CA PRO A 19 -11.82 -5.61 -17.16
C PRO A 19 -11.23 -5.53 -15.75
N ARG A 20 -11.57 -6.49 -14.88
CA ARG A 20 -10.98 -6.60 -13.53
C ARG A 20 -9.46 -6.77 -13.64
N TRP A 21 -8.74 -6.44 -12.58
CA TRP A 21 -7.29 -6.42 -12.61
C TRP A 21 -6.63 -7.16 -11.45
N GLN A 22 -5.45 -7.74 -11.70
CA GLN A 22 -4.63 -8.46 -10.73
C GLN A 22 -3.14 -8.12 -10.89
N MET A 23 -2.51 -7.56 -9.86
CA MET A 23 -1.04 -7.48 -9.76
C MET A 23 -0.45 -8.87 -9.51
N VAL A 24 0.61 -9.24 -10.23
CA VAL A 24 1.39 -10.45 -9.97
C VAL A 24 2.86 -10.08 -9.71
N PRO A 25 3.50 -10.56 -8.64
CA PRO A 25 4.93 -10.32 -8.44
C PRO A 25 5.75 -11.11 -9.47
N PHE A 26 6.82 -10.52 -9.99
CA PHE A 26 7.81 -11.22 -10.82
C PHE A 26 8.39 -12.41 -10.07
N LEU A 27 8.41 -13.58 -10.72
CA LEU A 27 8.78 -14.89 -10.17
C LEU A 27 7.95 -15.34 -8.95
N GLY A 28 6.81 -14.69 -8.70
CA GLY A 28 5.90 -15.08 -7.63
C GLY A 28 4.51 -15.46 -8.16
N LEU A 29 3.67 -15.90 -7.22
CA LEU A 29 2.37 -16.49 -7.52
C LEU A 29 1.22 -15.60 -7.08
N ARG A 30 0.12 -15.68 -7.83
CA ARG A 30 -1.22 -15.23 -7.43
C ARG A 30 -2.26 -16.27 -7.82
N TYR A 31 -3.41 -16.19 -7.18
CA TYR A 31 -4.51 -17.11 -7.41
C TYR A 31 -5.79 -16.33 -7.71
N ILE A 32 -6.45 -16.73 -8.78
CA ILE A 32 -7.75 -16.20 -9.20
C ILE A 32 -8.73 -17.37 -9.35
N ALA A 33 -10.02 -17.08 -9.19
CA ALA A 33 -11.07 -18.04 -9.49
C ALA A 33 -11.88 -17.56 -10.70
N LEU A 34 -12.32 -18.48 -11.55
CA LEU A 34 -13.30 -18.25 -12.59
C LEU A 34 -14.62 -18.88 -12.14
N ARG A 35 -15.56 -18.02 -11.74
CA ARG A 35 -16.92 -18.45 -11.37
C ARG A 35 -17.76 -18.60 -12.62
N GLY A 36 -18.57 -19.65 -12.69
CA GLY A 36 -19.49 -19.89 -13.81
C GLY A 36 -18.81 -20.15 -15.16
N GLY A 37 -17.52 -20.51 -15.15
CA GLY A 37 -16.72 -20.77 -16.37
C GLY A 37 -16.51 -22.24 -16.70
N THR A 38 -17.44 -23.12 -16.33
CA THR A 38 -17.39 -24.54 -16.68
C THR A 38 -17.24 -24.72 -18.19
N GLY A 39 -16.28 -25.54 -18.62
CA GLY A 39 -16.01 -25.82 -20.03
C GLY A 39 -15.27 -24.70 -20.79
N MET A 40 -14.94 -23.57 -20.16
CA MET A 40 -14.15 -22.51 -20.80
C MET A 40 -12.66 -22.86 -20.82
N THR A 41 -11.95 -22.43 -21.86
CA THR A 41 -10.49 -22.46 -21.88
C THR A 41 -9.95 -21.16 -21.33
N VAL A 42 -9.00 -21.23 -20.39
CA VAL A 42 -8.32 -20.07 -19.83
C VAL A 42 -6.88 -20.03 -20.33
N SER A 43 -6.48 -18.90 -20.90
CA SER A 43 -5.14 -18.72 -21.47
C SER A 43 -4.61 -17.31 -21.20
N SER A 44 -3.29 -17.15 -21.28
CA SER A 44 -2.62 -15.86 -21.23
C SER A 44 -2.32 -15.40 -22.65
N SER A 45 -2.61 -14.14 -22.95
CA SER A 45 -2.24 -13.49 -24.22
C SER A 45 -0.72 -13.33 -24.38
N LYS A 46 0.04 -13.31 -23.28
CA LYS A 46 1.51 -13.22 -23.27
C LYS A 46 2.08 -14.19 -22.20
N PRO A 47 2.18 -15.50 -22.50
CA PRO A 47 2.63 -16.51 -21.53
C PRO A 47 4.05 -16.28 -20.99
N TRP A 48 4.90 -15.57 -21.73
CA TRP A 48 6.24 -15.17 -21.30
C TRP A 48 6.26 -14.01 -20.30
N ILE A 49 5.13 -13.30 -20.10
CA ILE A 49 4.96 -12.31 -19.02
C ILE A 49 4.26 -12.97 -17.84
N VAL A 50 3.12 -13.64 -18.08
CA VAL A 50 2.39 -14.37 -17.04
C VAL A 50 1.93 -15.72 -17.57
N ALA A 51 2.36 -16.78 -16.89
CA ALA A 51 1.89 -18.13 -17.13
C ALA A 51 0.65 -18.41 -16.27
N VAL A 52 -0.32 -19.12 -16.84
CA VAL A 52 -1.56 -19.51 -16.15
C VAL A 52 -1.70 -21.02 -16.14
N LYS A 53 -2.03 -21.57 -14.98
CA LYS A 53 -2.26 -23.01 -14.79
C LYS A 53 -3.50 -23.22 -13.93
N GLU A 54 -4.40 -24.08 -14.37
CA GLU A 54 -5.52 -24.52 -13.53
C GLU A 54 -5.02 -25.40 -12.38
N VAL A 55 -5.52 -25.12 -11.18
CA VAL A 55 -5.18 -25.82 -9.95
C VAL A 55 -6.45 -26.18 -9.18
N THR A 56 -6.36 -27.12 -8.25
CA THR A 56 -7.48 -27.47 -7.38
C THR A 56 -7.54 -26.53 -6.17
N GLN A 57 -8.68 -26.47 -5.49
CA GLN A 57 -8.79 -25.71 -4.24
C GLN A 57 -7.87 -26.27 -3.12
N ALA A 58 -7.50 -27.55 -3.20
CA ALA A 58 -6.57 -28.18 -2.27
C ALA A 58 -5.11 -27.71 -2.48
N ASP A 59 -4.77 -27.22 -3.67
CA ASP A 59 -3.44 -26.69 -3.99
C ASP A 59 -3.23 -25.24 -3.50
N LEU A 60 -4.28 -24.61 -2.97
CA LEU A 60 -4.21 -23.23 -2.49
C LEU A 60 -3.36 -23.16 -1.20
N PRO A 61 -2.45 -22.17 -1.10
CA PRO A 61 -1.61 -22.01 0.09
C PRO A 61 -2.49 -21.77 1.30
N ALA A 62 -2.21 -22.46 2.42
CA ALA A 62 -2.87 -22.20 3.70
C ALA A 62 -2.92 -20.70 3.95
N GLY A 63 -4.03 -20.18 4.51
CA GLY A 63 -4.21 -18.74 4.70
C GLY A 63 -2.98 -18.15 5.41
N GLU A 64 -2.25 -17.28 4.72
CA GLU A 64 -1.15 -16.53 5.33
C GLU A 64 -1.74 -15.49 6.28
N TRP A 65 -1.00 -15.14 7.34
CA TRP A 65 -1.41 -14.17 8.36
C TRP A 65 -2.17 -12.96 7.79
N GLY A 66 -3.39 -12.72 8.28
CA GLY A 66 -4.26 -11.61 7.87
C GLY A 66 -4.95 -11.77 6.49
N HIS A 67 -4.54 -12.74 5.68
CA HIS A 67 -5.09 -12.96 4.35
C HIS A 67 -6.27 -13.94 4.38
N GLU A 68 -7.46 -13.40 4.59
CA GLU A 68 -8.69 -14.19 4.45
C GLU A 68 -8.89 -14.68 3.01
N ARG A 69 -9.24 -15.95 2.87
CA ARG A 69 -9.65 -16.51 1.59
C ARG A 69 -11.08 -16.04 1.28
N THR A 70 -11.31 -15.68 0.02
CA THR A 70 -12.67 -15.45 -0.46
C THR A 70 -13.42 -16.78 -0.50
N PRO A 71 -14.68 -16.85 -0.03
CA PRO A 71 -15.48 -18.06 -0.13
C PRO A 71 -15.62 -18.52 -1.59
N LEU A 72 -15.12 -19.72 -1.88
CA LEU A 72 -15.20 -20.35 -3.19
C LEU A 72 -16.35 -21.36 -3.21
N LEU A 73 -17.07 -21.42 -4.33
CA LEU A 73 -18.05 -22.47 -4.59
C LEU A 73 -17.33 -23.72 -5.09
N PRO A 74 -17.90 -24.93 -4.91
CA PRO A 74 -17.35 -26.16 -5.47
C PRO A 74 -17.22 -26.14 -7.00
N THR A 75 -18.01 -25.30 -7.67
CA THR A 75 -18.01 -25.11 -9.12
C THR A 75 -17.04 -24.03 -9.61
N ASP A 76 -16.40 -23.28 -8.71
CA ASP A 76 -15.41 -22.28 -9.09
C ASP A 76 -14.11 -22.98 -9.52
N ARG A 77 -13.60 -22.62 -10.70
CA ARG A 77 -12.33 -23.12 -11.21
C ARG A 77 -11.20 -22.21 -10.80
N VAL A 78 -10.12 -22.75 -10.25
CA VAL A 78 -9.03 -21.95 -9.68
C VAL A 78 -7.81 -21.98 -10.59
N PHE A 79 -7.19 -20.82 -10.76
CA PHE A 79 -6.00 -20.67 -11.59
C PHE A 79 -4.87 -20.03 -10.79
N CYS A 80 -3.68 -20.62 -10.92
CA CYS A 80 -2.43 -20.05 -10.47
C CYS A 80 -1.82 -19.21 -11.59
N LEU A 81 -1.51 -17.96 -11.28
CA LEU A 81 -0.78 -17.04 -12.14
C LEU A 81 0.67 -16.95 -11.64
N LEU A 82 1.62 -17.29 -12.51
CA LEU A 82 3.04 -17.14 -12.25
C LEU A 82 3.56 -15.94 -13.04
N GLY A 83 4.13 -14.96 -12.35
CA GLY A 83 4.83 -13.85 -13.00
C GLY A 83 6.14 -14.34 -13.59
N VAL A 84 6.27 -14.35 -14.91
CA VAL A 84 7.45 -14.83 -15.64
C VAL A 84 8.37 -13.69 -16.04
N TRP A 85 7.82 -12.55 -16.45
CA TRP A 85 8.57 -11.34 -16.82
C TRP A 85 7.78 -10.08 -16.52
N LYS A 86 8.45 -8.94 -16.26
CA LYS A 86 7.79 -7.65 -16.04
C LYS A 86 7.00 -7.24 -17.29
N GLY A 87 5.74 -6.83 -17.09
CA GLY A 87 4.90 -6.28 -18.15
C GLY A 87 3.42 -6.55 -17.91
N ASP A 88 2.59 -6.14 -18.87
CA ASP A 88 1.15 -6.34 -18.87
C ASP A 88 0.75 -7.55 -19.72
N ALA A 89 -0.35 -8.21 -19.34
CA ALA A 89 -1.00 -9.25 -20.13
C ALA A 89 -2.50 -9.30 -19.83
N LEU A 90 -3.25 -9.96 -20.72
CA LEU A 90 -4.62 -10.39 -20.47
C LEU A 90 -4.68 -11.89 -20.22
N ILE A 91 -5.38 -12.28 -19.16
CA ILE A 91 -5.89 -13.64 -18.97
C ILE A 91 -7.31 -13.69 -19.53
N GLN A 92 -7.55 -14.60 -20.45
CA GLN A 92 -8.80 -14.70 -21.20
C GLN A 92 -9.44 -16.05 -20.96
N ALA A 93 -10.70 -16.05 -20.53
CA ALA A 93 -11.56 -17.22 -20.54
C ALA A 93 -12.44 -17.18 -21.79
N THR A 94 -12.32 -18.19 -22.66
CA THR A 94 -13.10 -18.31 -23.90
C THR A 94 -13.92 -19.59 -23.91
N GLY A 95 -15.17 -19.53 -24.36
CA GLY A 95 -16.06 -20.69 -24.45
C GLY A 95 -17.52 -20.29 -24.68
N SER A 96 -18.44 -21.21 -24.42
CA SER A 96 -19.89 -20.96 -24.46
C SER A 96 -20.28 -20.01 -23.33
N GLY A 97 -20.49 -18.73 -23.64
CA GLY A 97 -20.75 -17.68 -22.64
C GLY A 97 -20.11 -16.32 -22.97
N GLY A 98 -19.28 -16.28 -24.00
CA GLY A 98 -18.55 -15.09 -24.42
C GLY A 98 -17.19 -14.95 -23.72
N PRO A 99 -16.29 -14.13 -24.25
CA PRO A 99 -14.97 -13.94 -23.65
C PRO A 99 -15.08 -13.14 -22.35
N VAL A 100 -14.36 -13.58 -21.32
CA VAL A 100 -14.16 -12.81 -20.09
C VAL A 100 -12.68 -12.56 -19.92
N ASN A 101 -12.31 -11.30 -19.68
CA ASN A 101 -10.93 -10.86 -19.56
C ASN A 101 -10.61 -10.45 -18.12
N LEU A 102 -9.40 -10.79 -17.68
CA LEU A 102 -8.73 -10.23 -16.52
C LEU A 102 -7.45 -9.58 -17.00
N GLU A 103 -7.24 -8.32 -16.64
CA GLU A 103 -5.98 -7.64 -16.86
C GLU A 103 -4.98 -8.02 -15.76
N VAL A 104 -3.73 -8.25 -16.15
CA VAL A 104 -2.65 -8.63 -15.24
C VAL A 104 -1.44 -7.76 -15.48
N ASP A 105 -0.88 -7.21 -14.41
CA ASP A 105 0.41 -6.53 -14.43
C ASP A 105 1.43 -7.30 -13.58
N VAL A 106 2.53 -7.72 -14.20
CA VAL A 106 3.66 -8.32 -13.49
C VAL A 106 4.65 -7.23 -13.08
N LYS A 107 4.85 -7.08 -11.77
CA LYS A 107 5.72 -6.03 -11.20
C LYS A 107 7.00 -6.63 -10.62
N LEU A 108 8.14 -5.97 -10.86
CA LEU A 108 9.39 -6.27 -10.15
C LEU A 108 9.26 -5.86 -8.69
N ARG A 109 10.05 -6.49 -7.81
CA ARG A 109 10.11 -6.05 -6.42
C ARG A 109 10.85 -4.72 -6.36
N LYS A 110 10.23 -3.72 -5.74
CA LYS A 110 10.88 -2.47 -5.36
C LYS A 110 11.13 -2.49 -3.86
N THR A 111 12.27 -1.98 -3.44
CA THR A 111 12.60 -1.83 -2.02
C THR A 111 12.75 -0.34 -1.71
N ILE A 112 12.12 0.10 -0.64
CA ILE A 112 12.14 1.47 -0.14
C ILE A 112 12.67 1.44 1.28
N ARG A 113 13.58 2.35 1.60
CA ARG A 113 14.23 2.46 2.91
C ARG A 113 13.73 3.71 3.62
N VAL A 114 13.19 3.51 4.80
CA VAL A 114 12.65 4.58 5.64
C VAL A 114 13.51 4.73 6.87
N THR A 115 13.81 5.98 7.25
CA THR A 115 14.38 6.30 8.57
C THR A 115 13.30 6.93 9.44
N PHE A 116 13.10 6.37 10.62
CA PHE A 116 12.19 6.89 11.63
C PHE A 116 12.96 7.76 12.62
N THR A 117 12.60 9.04 12.71
CA THR A 117 13.19 10.01 13.62
C THR A 117 12.13 10.46 14.63
N PHE A 118 12.34 10.13 15.89
CA PHE A 118 11.45 10.48 17.00
C PHE A 118 11.92 11.81 17.57
N ILE A 119 11.03 12.79 17.57
CA ILE A 119 11.39 14.18 17.87
C ILE A 119 11.06 14.52 19.32
N GLU A 120 12.01 15.23 19.93
CA GLU A 120 11.86 15.97 21.18
C GLU A 120 12.36 17.40 20.95
N ASP A 121 11.82 18.39 21.65
CA ASP A 121 12.25 19.77 21.57
C ASP A 121 12.95 20.23 22.86
N SER A 122 13.40 21.49 22.91
CA SER A 122 14.10 22.01 24.10
C SER A 122 13.19 22.30 25.30
N ALA A 123 11.87 22.36 25.10
CA ALA A 123 10.86 22.58 26.14
C ALA A 123 10.34 21.28 26.75
N GLY A 124 10.75 20.12 26.19
CA GLY A 124 10.38 18.79 26.67
C GLY A 124 9.13 18.22 25.99
N HIS A 125 8.64 18.84 24.92
CA HIS A 125 7.61 18.26 24.06
C HIS A 125 8.23 17.13 23.24
N LYS A 126 7.52 15.98 23.16
CA LYS A 126 7.97 14.81 22.40
C LYS A 126 6.85 13.84 22.09
N THR A 127 7.04 13.03 21.05
CA THR A 127 6.20 11.85 20.82
C THR A 127 6.28 10.88 22.01
N ILE A 128 5.17 10.21 22.33
CA ILE A 128 5.10 9.12 23.30
C ILE A 128 5.53 7.77 22.70
N ARG A 129 5.68 7.68 21.38
CA ARG A 129 6.15 6.47 20.70
C ARG A 129 7.65 6.28 20.91
N VAL A 130 8.09 5.05 20.71
CA VAL A 130 9.51 4.69 20.86
C VAL A 130 10.06 4.02 19.60
N PRO A 131 11.37 4.12 19.33
CA PRO A 131 12.02 3.48 18.19
C PRO A 131 11.69 2.01 17.96
N ALA A 132 11.42 1.26 19.03
CA ALA A 132 11.04 -0.16 18.97
C ALA A 132 9.68 -0.40 18.28
N ASP A 133 8.79 0.58 18.25
CA ASP A 133 7.44 0.46 17.66
C ASP A 133 7.48 0.35 16.13
N ALA A 134 8.52 0.91 15.49
CA ALA A 134 8.65 1.00 14.04
C ALA A 134 8.55 -0.36 13.32
N ALA A 135 9.08 -1.43 13.93
CA ALA A 135 8.99 -2.76 13.36
C ALA A 135 7.54 -3.27 13.29
N GLY A 136 6.70 -2.90 14.26
CA GLY A 136 5.27 -3.20 14.26
C GLY A 136 4.54 -2.51 13.11
N TRP A 137 4.81 -1.23 12.89
CA TRP A 137 4.18 -0.46 11.82
C TRP A 137 4.57 -0.97 10.44
N LEU A 138 5.86 -1.27 10.23
CA LEU A 138 6.34 -1.83 8.97
C LEU A 138 5.70 -3.18 8.62
N LYS A 139 5.26 -3.98 9.59
CA LYS A 139 4.49 -5.20 9.28
C LYS A 139 3.18 -4.86 8.56
N LYS A 140 2.46 -3.82 9.01
CA LYS A 140 1.19 -3.40 8.41
C LYS A 140 1.41 -2.65 7.09
N VAL A 141 2.41 -1.77 7.02
CA VAL A 141 2.81 -1.10 5.76
C VAL A 141 3.16 -2.15 4.69
N ASN A 142 3.98 -3.16 5.02
CA ASN A 142 4.31 -4.24 4.08
C ASN A 142 3.13 -5.17 3.80
N TYR A 143 2.21 -5.36 4.75
CA TYR A 143 0.96 -6.06 4.49
C TYR A 143 0.15 -5.39 3.37
N ILE A 144 0.23 -4.06 3.25
CA ILE A 144 -0.42 -3.26 2.22
C ILE A 144 0.41 -3.26 0.92
N PHE A 145 1.63 -2.71 0.96
CA PHE A 145 2.43 -2.42 -0.22
C PHE A 145 3.10 -3.65 -0.84
N THR A 146 3.68 -4.55 -0.04
CA THR A 146 4.34 -5.75 -0.57
C THR A 146 3.31 -6.64 -1.26
N ASN A 147 2.16 -6.82 -0.63
CA ASN A 147 1.16 -7.76 -1.15
C ASN A 147 0.35 -7.21 -2.32
N GLN A 148 0.12 -5.89 -2.40
CA GLN A 148 -0.72 -5.28 -3.43
C GLN A 148 0.06 -4.57 -4.54
N ALA A 149 1.28 -4.09 -4.26
CA ALA A 149 2.12 -3.36 -5.22
C ALA A 149 3.51 -3.99 -5.45
N ASN A 150 3.88 -5.06 -4.74
CA ASN A 150 5.22 -5.67 -4.76
C ASN A 150 6.34 -4.70 -4.32
N ILE A 151 6.00 -3.80 -3.40
CA ILE A 151 6.94 -2.84 -2.81
C ILE A 151 7.19 -3.22 -1.36
N GLU A 152 8.45 -3.49 -1.02
CA GLU A 152 8.87 -3.74 0.35
C GLU A 152 9.46 -2.48 0.98
N VAL A 153 8.92 -2.11 2.13
CA VAL A 153 9.39 -0.99 2.94
C VAL A 153 10.24 -1.53 4.10
N LEU A 154 11.49 -1.10 4.16
CA LEU A 154 12.47 -1.50 5.16
C LEU A 154 12.82 -0.34 6.07
N SER A 155 13.01 -0.60 7.36
CA SER A 155 13.62 0.38 8.26
C SER A 155 15.13 0.39 8.00
N ARG A 156 15.68 1.59 7.83
CA ARG A 156 17.12 1.82 7.83
C ARG A 156 17.60 2.08 9.27
N PHE A 157 17.02 3.08 9.93
CA PHE A 157 17.24 3.39 11.33
C PHE A 157 15.95 3.84 12.02
N SER A 158 15.92 3.65 13.34
CA SER A 158 14.94 4.30 14.23
C SER A 158 15.72 4.99 15.35
N ARG A 159 15.58 6.31 15.50
CA ARG A 159 16.43 7.11 16.41
C ARG A 159 15.69 8.29 17.02
N TRP A 160 16.16 8.73 18.18
CA TRP A 160 15.76 10.02 18.74
C TRP A 160 16.61 11.16 18.17
N LYS A 161 15.98 12.33 18.01
CA LYS A 161 16.65 13.60 17.74
C LYS A 161 15.97 14.71 18.53
N THR A 162 16.79 15.63 19.03
CA THR A 162 16.33 16.81 19.76
C THR A 162 16.48 18.05 18.89
N VAL A 163 15.42 18.84 18.79
CA VAL A 163 15.43 20.17 18.19
C VAL A 163 15.88 21.17 19.25
N GLY A 164 16.86 22.00 18.93
CA GLY A 164 17.51 22.91 19.89
C GLY A 164 16.69 24.14 20.30
N LYS A 165 15.38 24.15 20.02
CA LYS A 165 14.45 25.24 20.36
C LYS A 165 13.10 24.68 20.80
N ASP A 166 12.29 25.52 21.43
CA ASP A 166 10.89 25.24 21.72
C ASP A 166 10.09 25.35 20.41
N LEU A 167 9.40 24.27 20.04
CA LEU A 167 8.54 24.20 18.85
C LEU A 167 7.06 24.41 19.21
N GLY A 168 6.77 24.83 20.44
CA GLY A 168 5.42 25.01 20.93
C GLY A 168 4.69 23.69 21.23
N SER A 169 3.46 23.82 21.73
CA SER A 169 2.64 22.65 22.07
C SER A 169 2.07 21.93 20.85
N VAL A 170 2.15 22.53 19.66
CA VAL A 170 1.66 22.03 18.38
C VAL A 170 2.66 22.42 17.31
N ILE A 171 3.06 21.48 16.46
CA ILE A 171 3.90 21.78 15.30
C ILE A 171 3.00 22.26 14.17
N THR A 172 3.13 23.53 13.83
CA THR A 172 2.33 24.16 12.79
C THR A 172 3.01 23.94 11.44
N THR A 173 2.30 23.30 10.52
CA THR A 173 2.72 23.15 9.12
C THR A 173 1.86 24.03 8.22
N LEU A 174 2.47 24.66 7.22
CA LEU A 174 1.77 25.52 6.26
C LEU A 174 1.82 24.85 4.89
N GLU A 175 0.67 24.65 4.25
CA GLU A 175 0.59 23.96 2.95
C GLU A 175 1.39 24.69 1.85
N ASN A 176 1.56 26.02 1.98
CA ASN A 176 2.17 26.87 0.95
C ASN A 176 3.31 27.77 1.47
N ALA A 177 3.84 27.50 2.67
CA ALA A 177 4.94 28.28 3.25
C ALA A 177 5.78 27.42 4.22
N PRO A 178 6.99 27.86 4.58
CA PRO A 178 7.74 27.23 5.67
C PRO A 178 6.98 27.37 7.00
N GLY A 179 6.54 26.26 7.57
CA GLY A 179 6.11 26.15 8.96
C GLY A 179 7.28 25.76 9.88
N GLU A 180 6.96 25.13 11.01
CA GLU A 180 7.96 24.69 12.01
C GLU A 180 8.70 23.41 11.58
N GLU A 181 8.23 22.72 10.54
CA GLU A 181 8.87 21.53 9.99
C GLU A 181 10.29 21.78 9.45
N VAL A 182 10.62 23.03 9.09
CA VAL A 182 11.95 23.40 8.59
C VAL A 182 13.07 23.20 9.61
N ASP A 183 12.75 23.17 10.90
CA ASP A 183 13.71 22.87 11.96
C ASP A 183 13.86 21.36 12.22
N ILE A 184 12.91 20.56 11.71
CA ILE A 184 12.85 19.11 11.88
C ILE A 184 13.49 18.40 10.69
N TYR A 185 13.15 18.77 9.45
CA TYR A 185 13.60 18.10 8.24
C TYR A 185 15.13 17.97 8.09
N PRO A 186 15.96 18.96 8.49
CA PRO A 186 17.41 18.81 8.47
C PRO A 186 17.96 17.68 9.35
N LEU A 187 17.17 17.16 10.29
CA LEU A 187 17.53 16.03 11.15
C LEU A 187 17.35 14.65 10.48
N GLY A 188 16.86 14.65 9.23
CA GLY A 188 16.67 13.46 8.40
C GLY A 188 17.96 12.69 8.11
N ASP A 189 17.80 11.50 7.53
CA ASP A 189 18.87 10.66 7.01
C ASP A 189 18.91 10.78 5.48
N THR A 190 20.01 11.32 4.96
CA THR A 190 20.22 11.46 3.51
C THR A 190 20.42 10.12 2.80
N GLY A 191 20.60 9.02 3.55
CA GLY A 191 20.69 7.66 3.01
C GLY A 191 19.37 6.88 3.01
N ALA A 192 18.28 7.49 3.45
CA ALA A 192 16.93 6.94 3.34
C ALA A 192 16.26 7.42 2.06
N ASP A 193 15.35 6.61 1.52
CA ASP A 193 14.48 7.04 0.42
C ASP A 193 13.41 8.00 0.94
N PHE A 194 12.91 7.75 2.16
CA PHE A 194 11.98 8.62 2.87
C PHE A 194 12.36 8.79 4.35
N ASN A 195 12.11 9.98 4.88
CA ASN A 195 12.30 10.30 6.29
C ASN A 195 10.94 10.46 6.96
N VAL A 196 10.70 9.70 8.02
CA VAL A 196 9.47 9.79 8.81
C VAL A 196 9.83 10.38 10.17
N PHE A 197 9.26 11.53 10.47
CA PHE A 197 9.44 12.29 11.70
C PHE A 197 8.21 12.13 12.57
N LEU A 198 8.39 11.62 13.77
CA LEU A 198 7.32 11.37 14.73
C LEU A 198 7.34 12.45 15.77
N VAL A 199 6.21 13.14 15.88
CA VAL A 199 6.05 14.32 16.71
C VAL A 199 4.80 14.21 17.57
N TRP A 200 4.66 15.07 18.57
CA TRP A 200 3.58 14.95 19.56
C TRP A 200 2.20 15.42 19.05
N GLU A 201 2.18 16.43 18.19
CA GLU A 201 0.96 17.06 17.66
C GLU A 201 1.32 17.88 16.43
N VAL A 202 0.56 17.73 15.34
CA VAL A 202 0.69 18.48 14.09
C VAL A 202 -0.66 19.11 13.77
N GLU A 203 -0.65 20.38 13.36
CA GLU A 203 -1.81 21.04 12.77
C GLU A 203 -1.42 21.64 11.41
N ILE A 204 -2.23 21.40 10.39
CA ILE A 204 -2.14 22.05 9.08
C ILE A 204 -3.07 23.27 9.13
N THR A 205 -2.52 24.49 9.10
CA THR A 205 -3.25 25.72 9.47
C THR A 205 -4.53 26.03 8.70
N ASP A 206 -4.70 25.44 7.52
CA ASP A 206 -5.84 25.72 6.64
C ASP A 206 -7.03 24.75 6.87
N ASN A 207 -6.88 23.74 7.75
CA ASN A 207 -7.95 22.87 8.20
C ASN A 207 -7.87 22.68 9.73
N ALA A 208 -8.83 23.25 10.45
CA ALA A 208 -9.01 22.95 11.87
C ALA A 208 -9.53 21.50 12.03
N GLY A 209 -8.61 20.55 12.12
CA GLY A 209 -8.88 19.12 12.28
C GLY A 209 -7.69 18.40 12.92
N ASN A 210 -7.93 17.22 13.49
CA ASN A 210 -6.85 16.35 13.97
C ASN A 210 -6.18 15.70 12.74
N ASP A 211 -5.19 16.36 12.18
CA ASP A 211 -4.41 15.79 11.08
C ASP A 211 -3.62 14.57 11.58
N THR A 212 -3.52 13.56 10.72
CA THR A 212 -2.84 12.30 11.08
C THR A 212 -1.38 12.28 10.65
N GLY A 213 -1.01 13.19 9.76
CA GLY A 213 0.31 13.34 9.19
C GLY A 213 0.34 14.40 8.10
N PHE A 214 1.55 14.70 7.64
CA PHE A 214 1.80 15.62 6.54
C PHE A 214 3.00 15.13 5.74
N THR A 215 2.94 15.21 4.41
CA THR A 215 4.01 14.79 3.53
C THR A 215 4.50 15.93 2.65
N ASP A 216 5.80 16.25 2.73
CA ASP A 216 6.49 17.16 1.83
C ASP A 216 7.67 16.44 1.15
N GLY A 217 7.50 16.14 -0.13
CA GLY A 217 8.48 15.43 -0.94
C GLY A 217 8.83 14.06 -0.33
N THR A 218 10.05 13.92 0.19
CA THR A 218 10.53 12.70 0.83
C THR A 218 10.43 12.69 2.35
N ASN A 219 9.92 13.78 2.94
CA ASN A 219 9.78 13.95 4.38
C ASN A 219 8.31 13.77 4.76
N ILE A 220 8.08 13.02 5.82
CA ILE A 220 6.77 12.71 6.35
C ILE A 220 6.78 13.11 7.82
N LEU A 221 5.86 13.98 8.24
CA LEU A 221 5.52 14.20 9.65
C LEU A 221 4.34 13.31 10.01
N LEU A 222 4.44 12.59 11.13
CA LEU A 222 3.33 11.82 11.68
C LEU A 222 2.96 12.32 13.06
N ASP A 223 1.66 12.59 13.21
CA ASP A 223 1.05 12.94 14.47
C ASP A 223 0.81 11.68 15.32
N ASP A 224 1.28 11.71 16.56
CA ASP A 224 1.13 10.63 17.52
C ASP A 224 -0.31 10.46 18.07
N LYS A 225 -1.03 11.58 18.22
CA LYS A 225 -2.39 11.68 18.76
C LYS A 225 -3.47 11.60 17.67
N GLY A 226 -3.17 12.03 16.45
CA GLY A 226 -4.14 12.09 15.35
C GLY A 226 -4.55 10.72 14.82
N ALA A 227 -3.62 9.76 14.79
CA ALA A 227 -3.83 8.48 14.11
C ALA A 227 -4.52 7.42 14.99
N LYS A 228 -5.75 7.01 14.63
CA LYS A 228 -6.41 5.80 15.19
C LYS A 228 -5.56 4.53 14.96
N ASP A 229 -4.88 4.48 13.83
CA ASP A 229 -3.84 3.50 13.53
C ASP A 229 -2.66 4.20 12.84
N ILE A 230 -1.58 4.36 13.58
CA ILE A 230 -0.36 5.03 13.12
C ILE A 230 0.28 4.33 11.91
N ALA A 231 0.10 3.02 11.76
CA ALA A 231 0.69 2.28 10.66
C ALA A 231 -0.12 2.40 9.36
N GLU A 232 -1.45 2.57 9.46
CA GLU A 232 -2.27 2.96 8.30
C GLU A 232 -1.99 4.39 7.86
N SER A 233 -1.85 5.30 8.82
CA SER A 233 -1.53 6.70 8.55
C SER A 233 -0.16 6.83 7.90
N LEU A 234 0.86 6.14 8.44
CA LEU A 234 2.16 6.00 7.80
C LEU A 234 2.07 5.44 6.38
N ALA A 235 1.23 4.42 6.14
CA ALA A 235 1.09 3.85 4.81
C ALA A 235 0.45 4.84 3.82
N HIS A 236 -0.50 5.66 4.28
CA HIS A 236 -1.14 6.71 3.50
C HIS A 236 -0.14 7.83 3.15
N GLU A 237 0.60 8.34 4.13
CA GLU A 237 1.63 9.35 3.91
C GLU A 237 2.77 8.85 3.00
N LEU A 238 3.19 7.59 3.16
CA LEU A 238 4.12 6.97 2.21
C LEU A 238 3.54 6.91 0.79
N GLY A 239 2.22 6.77 0.66
CA GLY A 239 1.52 6.92 -0.62
C GLY A 239 1.75 8.30 -1.23
N HIS A 240 1.51 9.37 -0.47
CA HIS A 240 1.81 10.74 -0.91
C HIS A 240 3.28 10.95 -1.27
N ALA A 241 4.21 10.42 -0.47
CA ALA A 241 5.65 10.51 -0.73
C ALA A 241 6.04 9.77 -2.03
N MET A 242 5.27 8.75 -2.41
CA MET A 242 5.35 8.05 -3.69
C MET A 242 4.47 8.66 -4.78
N SER A 243 4.07 9.93 -4.63
CA SER A 243 3.30 10.73 -5.57
C SER A 243 1.86 10.24 -5.81
N LEU A 244 1.26 9.55 -4.84
CA LEU A 244 -0.17 9.27 -4.88
C LEU A 244 -0.97 10.48 -4.40
N SER A 245 -2.06 10.77 -5.11
CA SER A 245 -3.04 11.77 -4.70
C SER A 245 -4.15 11.13 -3.87
N ASP A 246 -4.82 11.95 -3.08
CA ASP A 246 -6.07 11.56 -2.44
C ASP A 246 -7.15 11.22 -3.47
N GLN A 247 -8.07 10.36 -3.03
CA GLN A 247 -9.34 10.09 -3.67
C GLN A 247 -10.47 10.11 -2.63
N TYR A 248 -11.68 10.45 -3.08
CA TYR A 248 -12.82 10.65 -2.19
C TYR A 248 -14.03 9.80 -2.57
N THR A 249 -13.81 8.76 -3.37
CA THR A 249 -14.90 7.95 -3.95
C THR A 249 -15.05 6.59 -3.29
N ILE A 250 -13.94 5.95 -2.89
CA ILE A 250 -13.94 4.57 -2.42
C ILE A 250 -13.26 4.52 -1.06
N GLN A 251 -14.07 4.57 -0.01
CA GLN A 251 -13.62 4.63 1.38
C GLN A 251 -12.63 3.52 1.78
N ARG A 252 -12.70 2.34 1.15
CA ARG A 252 -11.84 1.19 1.47
C ARG A 252 -10.41 1.31 0.92
N GLU A 253 -10.14 2.30 0.07
CA GLU A 253 -8.80 2.49 -0.47
C GLU A 253 -7.90 3.24 0.50
N LEU A 254 -6.59 3.01 0.37
CA LEU A 254 -5.57 3.59 1.22
C LEU A 254 -5.56 5.12 1.14
N MET A 255 -5.63 5.66 -0.08
CA MET A 255 -5.58 7.10 -0.34
C MET A 255 -6.96 7.76 -0.21
N TYR A 256 -7.85 7.23 0.65
CA TYR A 256 -9.10 7.92 0.93
C TYR A 256 -8.82 9.13 1.82
N GLY A 257 -9.03 10.36 1.32
CA GLY A 257 -8.57 11.59 1.97
C GLY A 257 -9.37 12.04 3.19
N TYR A 258 -10.09 11.14 3.86
CA TYR A 258 -10.69 11.41 5.17
C TYR A 258 -9.97 10.56 6.22
N ASP A 259 -9.23 11.23 7.10
CA ASP A 259 -8.26 10.67 8.04
C ASP A 259 -8.75 9.49 8.88
N ASP A 260 -9.99 9.54 9.35
CA ASP A 260 -10.56 8.58 10.29
C ASP A 260 -11.24 7.35 9.63
N LYS A 261 -11.33 7.36 8.30
CA LYS A 261 -12.23 6.47 7.54
C LYS A 261 -11.58 5.71 6.41
N ARG A 262 -10.29 5.94 6.14
CA ARG A 262 -9.55 5.26 5.07
C ARG A 262 -9.44 3.76 5.28
N GLY A 263 -9.25 3.05 4.18
CA GLY A 263 -9.01 1.62 4.19
C GLY A 263 -7.57 1.29 3.86
N ILE A 264 -7.36 0.08 3.35
CA ILE A 264 -6.02 -0.47 3.12
C ILE A 264 -5.82 -0.97 1.68
N HIS A 265 -6.82 -0.79 0.82
CA HIS A 265 -6.74 -1.28 -0.56
C HIS A 265 -6.01 -0.31 -1.49
N LEU A 266 -5.17 -0.86 -2.38
CA LEU A 266 -4.61 -0.09 -3.48
C LEU A 266 -5.36 -0.39 -4.78
N ALA A 267 -5.90 0.65 -5.41
CA ALA A 267 -6.45 0.57 -6.75
C ALA A 267 -5.34 0.30 -7.78
N LYS A 268 -5.71 -0.25 -8.94
CA LYS A 268 -4.76 -0.48 -10.06
C LYS A 268 -3.94 0.78 -10.38
N ALA A 269 -4.59 1.94 -10.44
CA ALA A 269 -3.95 3.21 -10.77
C ALA A 269 -2.82 3.51 -9.77
N HIS A 270 -3.13 3.50 -8.47
CA HIS A 270 -2.13 3.71 -7.42
C HIS A 270 -1.01 2.69 -7.46
N VAL A 271 -1.30 1.39 -7.64
CA VAL A 271 -0.25 0.37 -7.78
C VAL A 271 0.67 0.67 -8.96
N ASN A 272 0.12 1.13 -10.08
CA ASN A 272 0.90 1.49 -11.25
C ASN A 272 1.76 2.74 -11.02
N ASP A 273 1.23 3.75 -10.35
CA ASP A 273 1.94 5.01 -10.10
C ASP A 273 3.14 4.80 -9.15
N VAL A 274 2.97 4.09 -8.03
CA VAL A 274 4.09 3.80 -7.09
C VAL A 274 5.19 2.92 -7.70
N ASN A 275 4.89 2.19 -8.77
CA ASN A 275 5.82 1.33 -9.50
C ASN A 275 6.49 2.00 -10.72
N ARG A 276 6.17 3.27 -11.03
CA ARG A 276 6.85 4.05 -12.08
C ARG A 276 8.14 4.70 -11.60
N LEU A 277 8.17 5.10 -10.33
CA LEU A 277 9.32 5.64 -9.61
C LEU A 277 10.40 4.56 -9.42
#